data_AF-U9THZ7-F1
#
_entry.id   AF-U9THZ7-F1
#
_cell.length_a   1.000
_cell.length_b   1.000
_cell.length_c   1.000
_cell.angle_alpha   90.00
_cell.angle_beta   90.00
_cell.angle_gamma   90.00
#
_symmetry.space_group_name_H-M   'P 1'
#
loop_
_entity.id
_entity.type
_entity.pdbx_description
1 polymer ?
#
loop_
_entity_poly.entity_id
_entity_poly.type
_entity_poly.pdbx_seq_one_letter_code
_entity_poly.pdbx_strand_id
1 'polypeptide(L)'
;RVLSIIAEDFTYEELQKNLGVGRHTISESHKHTRTNGYGAPSLNKPIFHRIKLITEQLQQFELFFSIKEHVNMSSYKTDSASGLPVLYLQDHKQALWEKFYEQYPNGMHRTTFMTRLDGKRFVYKEDLGGLCSECNECGYQVFANIEELININITDLNELIVAAQNLRRYLRKDYSKQLNVTQDGIATHNSCISHCLQYAFGNCQEIHSNTCTNYLDKYQRQLIAFMSHHARKTYLNAQLPATLAQLNSDEALIIVDYKMRINPKKARETKDEWFGKRGWTLHS
;
A
#
# COMPACT_ATOMS: atom_id res chain seq x y z
N ARG A 1 51.80 18.73 -16.78
CA ARG A 1 52.74 18.97 -15.64
C ARG A 1 53.94 19.84 -16.01
N VAL A 2 54.73 19.53 -17.04
CA VAL A 2 55.81 20.47 -17.45
C VAL A 2 55.21 21.74 -18.08
N LEU A 3 54.21 21.57 -18.95
CA LEU A 3 53.49 22.69 -19.56
C LEU A 3 52.86 23.65 -18.54
N SER A 4 52.37 23.15 -17.40
CA SER A 4 51.79 23.98 -16.32
C SER A 4 52.78 24.91 -15.63
N ILE A 5 54.10 24.75 -15.85
CA ILE A 5 55.12 25.68 -15.32
C ILE A 5 55.06 27.01 -16.06
N ILE A 6 54.83 26.97 -17.37
CA ILE A 6 54.87 28.13 -18.27
C ILE A 6 53.48 28.49 -18.82
N ALA A 7 52.43 27.75 -18.44
CA ALA A 7 51.11 27.89 -19.04
C ALA A 7 50.46 29.26 -18.78
N GLU A 8 50.72 29.90 -17.64
CA GLU A 8 50.15 31.22 -17.30
C GLU A 8 50.97 32.39 -17.86
N ASP A 9 52.19 32.14 -18.34
CA ASP A 9 53.10 33.19 -18.84
C ASP A 9 52.90 33.50 -20.34
N PHE A 10 52.14 32.66 -21.06
CA PHE A 10 51.95 32.75 -22.51
C PHE A 10 50.49 32.53 -22.89
N THR A 11 50.08 33.11 -24.02
CA THR A 11 48.71 32.94 -24.54
C THR A 11 48.49 31.54 -25.12
N TYR A 12 47.23 31.13 -25.23
CA TYR A 12 46.87 29.85 -25.85
C TYR A 12 47.45 29.70 -27.26
N GLU A 13 47.40 30.75 -28.09
CA GLU A 13 47.87 30.70 -29.47
C GLU A 13 49.39 30.52 -29.55
N GLU A 14 50.14 31.21 -28.69
CA GLU A 14 51.59 31.08 -28.59
C GLU A 14 51.99 29.67 -28.15
N LEU A 15 51.32 29.11 -27.13
CA LEU A 15 51.57 27.76 -26.65
C LEU A 15 51.20 26.70 -27.70
N GLN A 16 50.09 26.87 -28.41
CA GLN A 16 49.69 25.95 -29.49
C GLN A 16 50.69 25.96 -30.64
N LYS A 17 51.13 27.15 -31.07
CA LYS A 17 52.03 27.32 -32.21
C LYS A 17 53.47 26.89 -31.89
N ASN A 18 53.99 27.28 -30.73
CA ASN A 18 55.41 27.08 -30.40
C ASN A 18 55.69 25.69 -29.82
N LEU A 19 54.71 25.06 -29.16
CA LEU A 19 54.89 23.73 -28.54
C LEU A 19 54.12 22.62 -29.25
N GLY A 20 53.29 22.94 -30.25
CA GLY A 20 52.51 21.95 -31.00
C GLY A 20 51.46 21.22 -30.16
N VAL A 21 51.08 21.76 -29.00
CA VAL A 21 50.15 21.14 -28.06
C VAL A 21 48.71 21.55 -28.35
N GLY A 22 47.77 20.63 -28.18
CA GLY A 22 46.35 20.92 -28.37
C GLY A 22 45.77 21.83 -27.29
N ARG A 23 44.72 22.59 -27.63
CA ARG A 23 44.00 23.50 -26.72
C ARG A 23 43.52 22.82 -25.44
N HIS A 24 43.07 21.56 -25.52
CA HIS A 24 42.67 20.77 -24.35
C HIS A 24 43.83 20.57 -23.37
N THR A 25 45.03 20.25 -23.87
CA THR A 25 46.23 20.02 -23.05
C THR A 25 46.69 21.29 -22.34
N ILE A 26 46.55 22.45 -22.99
CA ILE A 26 46.81 23.76 -22.38
C ILE A 26 45.77 24.02 -21.28
N SER A 27 44.48 23.78 -21.55
CA SER A 27 43.40 23.95 -20.57
C SER A 27 43.58 23.08 -19.32
N GLU A 28 43.89 21.79 -19.49
CA GLU A 28 44.19 20.88 -18.38
C GLU A 28 45.45 21.31 -17.62
N SER A 29 46.44 21.92 -18.30
CA SER A 29 47.63 22.46 -17.65
C SER A 29 47.31 23.69 -16.77
N HIS A 30 46.46 24.61 -17.23
CA HIS A 30 45.97 25.71 -16.37
C HIS A 30 45.18 25.21 -15.17
N LYS A 31 44.27 24.22 -15.37
CA LYS A 31 43.54 23.60 -14.25
C LYS A 31 44.50 22.96 -13.25
N HIS A 32 45.54 22.28 -13.74
CA HIS A 32 46.58 21.69 -12.89
C HIS A 32 47.33 22.75 -12.09
N THR A 33 47.75 23.86 -12.70
CA THR A 33 48.41 24.98 -12.01
C THR A 33 47.55 25.51 -10.86
N ARG A 34 46.25 25.73 -11.10
CA ARG A 34 45.32 26.26 -10.10
C ARG A 34 45.05 25.30 -8.94
N THR A 35 45.07 23.99 -9.20
CA THR A 35 44.68 22.97 -8.22
C THR A 35 45.86 22.35 -7.46
N ASN A 36 47.00 22.18 -8.12
CA ASN A 36 48.18 21.51 -7.57
C ASN A 36 49.41 22.43 -7.47
N GLY A 37 49.46 23.53 -8.23
CA GLY A 37 50.61 24.44 -8.33
C GLY A 37 51.49 24.19 -9.57
N TYR A 38 52.32 25.18 -9.94
CA TYR A 38 53.22 25.15 -11.10
C TYR A 38 54.19 23.97 -11.02
N GLY A 39 54.12 23.04 -11.97
CA GLY A 39 55.02 21.88 -12.05
C GLY A 39 54.90 20.87 -10.90
N ALA A 40 53.99 21.10 -9.94
CA ALA A 40 53.81 20.27 -8.76
C ALA A 40 53.23 18.88 -9.12
N PRO A 41 53.57 17.83 -8.36
CA PRO A 41 52.89 16.54 -8.47
C PRO A 41 51.40 16.70 -8.13
N SER A 42 50.54 15.87 -8.73
CA SER A 42 49.12 15.83 -8.36
C SER A 42 48.98 15.48 -6.88
N LEU A 43 48.12 16.19 -6.15
CA LEU A 43 47.86 15.87 -4.76
C LEU A 43 47.32 14.44 -4.62
N ASN A 44 47.87 13.69 -3.67
CA ASN A 44 47.33 12.37 -3.33
C ASN A 44 45.89 12.55 -2.86
N LYS A 45 44.94 12.02 -3.61
CA LYS A 45 43.54 12.06 -3.21
C LYS A 45 43.38 11.27 -1.90
N PRO A 46 42.66 11.80 -0.90
CA PRO A 46 42.33 11.01 0.28
C PRO A 46 41.58 9.75 -0.15
N ILE A 47 42.05 8.59 0.30
CA ILE A 47 41.39 7.31 0.09
C ILE A 47 40.24 7.24 1.08
N PHE A 48 39.01 7.39 0.59
CA PHE A 48 37.83 7.23 1.43
C PHE A 48 37.51 5.75 1.59
N HIS A 49 37.73 5.22 2.79
CA HIS A 49 37.20 3.92 3.18
C HIS A 49 35.71 4.07 3.55
N ARG A 50 34.81 3.67 2.65
CA ARG A 50 33.39 3.52 3.00
C ARG A 50 33.21 2.22 3.76
N ILE A 51 32.91 2.32 5.05
CA ILE A 51 32.53 1.16 5.86
C ILE A 51 31.17 0.67 5.37
N LYS A 52 31.11 -0.58 4.92
CA LYS A 52 29.86 -1.28 4.63
C LYS A 52 29.13 -1.49 5.96
N LEU A 53 27.81 -1.30 5.98
CA LEU A 53 26.96 -1.54 7.16
C LEU A 53 27.38 -2.79 7.95
N ILE A 54 27.51 -2.64 9.26
CA ILE A 54 27.89 -3.73 10.16
C ILE A 54 26.71 -4.71 10.25
N THR A 55 27.01 -6.01 10.26
CA THR A 55 26.00 -7.09 10.32
C THR A 55 25.01 -6.92 11.48
N GLU A 56 25.49 -6.47 12.64
CA GLU A 56 24.66 -6.20 13.81
C GLU A 56 23.58 -5.14 13.53
N GLN A 57 23.94 -4.04 12.87
CA GLN A 57 22.99 -2.99 12.50
C GLN A 57 21.91 -3.50 11.54
N LEU A 58 22.23 -4.48 10.68
CA LEU A 58 21.25 -5.14 9.81
C LEU A 58 20.30 -6.03 10.60
N GLN A 59 20.82 -6.78 11.57
CA GLN A 59 20.01 -7.64 12.43
C GLN A 59 19.07 -6.82 13.31
N GLN A 60 19.53 -5.71 13.88
CA GLN A 60 18.70 -4.77 14.65
C GLN A 60 17.52 -4.25 13.80
N PHE A 61 17.78 -3.89 12.54
CA PHE A 61 16.74 -3.43 11.61
C PHE A 61 15.69 -4.51 11.31
N GLU A 62 16.10 -5.74 11.00
CA GLU A 62 15.16 -6.84 10.72
C GLU A 62 14.39 -7.26 11.99
N LEU A 63 15.04 -7.24 13.17
CA LEU A 63 14.38 -7.53 14.45
C LEU A 63 13.31 -6.49 14.77
N PHE A 64 13.62 -5.19 14.60
CA PHE A 64 12.65 -4.12 14.78
C PHE A 64 11.41 -4.32 13.90
N PHE A 65 11.61 -4.68 12.63
CA PHE A 65 10.52 -4.95 11.68
C PHE A 65 9.97 -6.39 11.72
N SER A 66 10.29 -7.15 12.76
CA SER A 66 9.60 -8.42 13.05
C SER A 66 8.43 -8.23 14.03
N ILE A 67 8.35 -7.07 14.68
CA ILE A 67 7.40 -6.75 15.75
C ILE A 67 6.10 -6.19 15.16
N LYS A 68 4.96 -6.70 15.64
CA LYS A 68 3.62 -6.33 15.15
C LYS A 68 3.22 -4.88 15.43
N GLU A 69 3.77 -4.28 16.49
CA GLU A 69 3.54 -2.86 16.79
C GLU A 69 4.15 -1.92 15.73
N HIS A 70 5.19 -2.37 15.00
CA HIS A 70 5.91 -1.54 14.03
C HIS A 70 5.48 -1.84 12.60
N VAL A 71 5.17 -3.10 12.28
CA VAL A 71 4.73 -3.53 10.96
C VAL A 71 3.69 -4.65 11.01
N ASN A 72 2.83 -4.67 10.00
CA ASN A 72 2.02 -5.83 9.66
C ASN A 72 2.56 -6.49 8.40
N MET A 73 2.85 -7.78 8.49
CA MET A 73 3.30 -8.58 7.35
C MET A 73 2.12 -8.92 6.44
N SER A 74 2.27 -8.70 5.13
CA SER A 74 1.28 -9.13 4.15
C SER A 74 1.21 -10.66 4.11
N SER A 75 0.00 -11.20 4.03
CA SER A 75 -0.23 -12.63 3.86
C SER A 75 -0.37 -13.07 2.41
N TYR A 76 -0.24 -12.16 1.44
CA TYR A 76 -0.53 -12.45 0.02
C TYR A 76 0.26 -11.59 -0.98
N LYS A 77 0.87 -10.47 -0.54
CA LYS A 77 1.79 -9.69 -1.37
C LYS A 77 3.23 -9.94 -0.97
N THR A 78 4.04 -10.30 -1.96
CA THR A 78 5.49 -10.44 -1.85
C THR A 78 6.17 -9.41 -2.74
N ASP A 79 7.32 -8.90 -2.28
CA ASP A 79 8.18 -8.07 -3.10
C ASP A 79 8.83 -8.91 -4.21
N SER A 80 8.67 -8.51 -5.46
CA SER A 80 9.09 -9.31 -6.62
C SER A 80 10.61 -9.46 -6.74
N ALA A 81 11.39 -8.54 -6.16
CA ALA A 81 12.85 -8.59 -6.19
C ALA A 81 13.43 -9.52 -5.12
N SER A 82 12.86 -9.51 -3.91
CA SER A 82 13.36 -10.28 -2.78
C SER A 82 12.61 -11.59 -2.50
N GLY A 83 11.39 -11.74 -3.01
CA GLY A 83 10.48 -12.85 -2.67
C GLY A 83 9.96 -12.80 -1.23
N LEU A 84 10.30 -11.77 -0.46
CA LEU A 84 9.87 -11.60 0.93
C LEU A 84 8.49 -10.93 0.99
N PRO A 85 7.71 -11.20 2.06
CA PRO A 85 6.43 -10.55 2.23
C PRO A 85 6.59 -9.03 2.37
N VAL A 86 5.67 -8.30 1.75
CA VAL A 86 5.57 -6.84 1.90
C VAL A 86 5.17 -6.51 3.34
N LEU A 87 5.85 -5.54 3.94
CA LEU A 87 5.64 -5.08 5.30
C LEU A 87 4.91 -3.72 5.28
N TYR A 88 3.74 -3.68 5.90
CA TYR A 88 2.94 -2.48 6.07
C TYR A 88 3.30 -1.77 7.37
N LEU A 89 3.92 -0.59 7.25
CA LEU A 89 4.33 0.23 8.39
C LEU A 89 3.12 0.59 9.24
N GLN A 90 3.20 0.49 10.57
CA GLN A 90 2.07 0.87 11.44
C GLN A 90 1.97 2.36 11.74
N ASP A 91 3.03 3.09 11.42
CA ASP A 91 3.23 4.49 11.78
C ASP A 91 4.05 5.18 10.67
N HIS A 92 4.17 6.51 10.73
CA HIS A 92 4.97 7.25 9.76
C HIS A 92 6.45 6.97 9.92
N LYS A 93 7.21 7.02 8.81
CA LYS A 93 8.64 6.67 8.79
C LYS A 93 9.44 7.40 9.86
N GLN A 94 9.10 8.66 10.15
CA GLN A 94 9.77 9.44 11.20
C GLN A 94 9.50 8.91 12.62
N ALA A 95 8.26 8.59 13.00
CA ALA A 95 7.98 8.03 14.33
C ALA A 95 8.62 6.64 14.50
N LEU A 96 8.63 5.82 13.44
CA LEU A 96 9.34 4.54 13.46
C LEU A 96 10.85 4.72 13.62
N TRP A 97 11.43 5.74 13.01
CA TRP A 97 12.83 6.08 13.22
C TRP A 97 13.11 6.50 14.67
N GLU A 98 12.27 7.34 15.26
CA GLU A 98 12.42 7.79 16.66
C GLU A 98 12.39 6.60 17.62
N LYS A 99 11.42 5.69 17.45
CA LYS A 99 11.33 4.42 18.20
C LYS A 99 12.53 3.52 17.99
N PHE A 100 13.01 3.40 16.75
CA PHE A 100 14.19 2.60 16.44
C PHE A 100 15.45 3.16 17.10
N TYR A 101 15.63 4.47 17.07
CA TYR A 101 16.78 5.15 17.66
C TYR A 101 16.78 5.06 19.19
N GLU A 102 15.61 5.15 19.81
CA GLU A 102 15.46 4.94 21.26
C GLU A 102 15.85 3.51 21.66
N GLN A 103 15.46 2.50 20.88
CA GLN A 103 15.80 1.10 21.13
C GLN A 103 17.26 0.75 20.80
N TYR A 104 17.81 1.35 19.74
CA TYR A 104 19.16 1.09 19.24
C TYR A 104 19.94 2.40 19.00
N PRO A 105 20.37 3.10 20.07
CA PRO A 105 21.01 4.41 19.94
C PRO A 105 22.36 4.35 19.20
N ASN A 106 23.06 3.22 19.29
CA ASN A 106 24.30 2.94 18.54
C ASN A 106 24.05 2.16 17.23
N GLY A 107 22.78 2.03 16.82
CA GLY A 107 22.36 1.32 15.63
C GLY A 107 22.67 2.08 14.33
N MET A 108 21.97 1.73 13.25
CA MET A 108 22.17 2.45 11.99
C MET A 108 21.68 3.89 12.05
N HIS A 109 22.34 4.79 11.31
CA HIS A 109 21.96 6.18 11.24
C HIS A 109 20.66 6.40 10.44
N ARG A 110 20.00 7.54 10.72
CA ARG A 110 18.71 7.94 10.13
C ARG A 110 18.67 7.81 8.61
N THR A 111 19.67 8.34 7.90
CA THR A 111 19.70 8.29 6.43
C THR A 111 19.69 6.85 5.94
N THR A 112 20.48 5.98 6.56
CA THR A 112 20.56 4.57 6.22
C THR A 112 19.25 3.81 6.51
N PHE A 113 18.60 4.14 7.63
CA PHE A 113 17.29 3.62 7.98
C PHE A 113 16.23 4.00 6.93
N MET A 114 16.16 5.28 6.57
CA MET A 114 15.21 5.78 5.56
C MET A 114 15.47 5.17 4.18
N THR A 115 16.73 5.12 3.74
CA THR A 115 17.08 4.51 2.44
C THR A 115 16.67 3.04 2.38
N ARG A 116 16.70 2.31 3.50
CA ARG A 116 16.18 0.93 3.54
C ARG A 116 14.66 0.85 3.45
N LEU A 117 13.96 1.81 4.04
CA LEU A 117 12.50 1.91 3.98
C LEU A 117 11.97 2.42 2.62
N ASP A 118 12.81 2.96 1.76
CA ASP A 118 12.41 3.46 0.44
C ASP A 118 12.25 2.34 -0.62
N GLY A 119 12.57 1.09 -0.27
CA GLY A 119 12.31 -0.06 -1.13
C GLY A 119 10.83 -0.46 -1.17
N LYS A 120 10.42 -1.16 -2.25
CA LYS A 120 9.03 -1.63 -2.46
C LYS A 120 8.54 -2.64 -1.40
N ARG A 121 9.44 -3.20 -0.59
CA ARG A 121 9.11 -4.12 0.51
C ARG A 121 8.41 -3.41 1.68
N PHE A 122 8.67 -2.12 1.92
CA PHE A 122 8.08 -1.38 3.05
C PHE A 122 7.07 -0.36 2.53
N VAL A 123 5.79 -0.60 2.78
CA VAL A 123 4.69 0.23 2.26
C VAL A 123 4.07 1.02 3.41
N TYR A 124 3.95 2.33 3.22
CA TYR A 124 3.30 3.21 4.18
C TYR A 124 1.78 3.04 4.11
N LYS A 125 1.14 3.17 5.28
CA LYS A 125 -0.25 2.82 5.59
C LYS A 125 -1.25 3.87 5.08
N GLU A 126 -1.17 4.23 3.80
CA GLU A 126 -2.30 4.94 3.15
C GLU A 126 -3.36 3.94 2.71
N ASP A 127 -2.95 2.74 2.32
CA ASP A 127 -3.88 1.63 2.06
C ASP A 127 -3.92 0.69 3.26
N LEU A 128 -4.89 0.87 4.15
CA LEU A 128 -5.28 -0.17 5.11
C LEU A 128 -5.76 -1.48 4.40
N GLY A 129 -5.76 -1.51 3.06
CA GLY A 129 -6.13 -2.61 2.16
C GLY A 129 -5.05 -3.59 1.78
N GLY A 130 -4.27 -4.00 2.77
CA GLY A 130 -3.11 -4.86 2.55
C GLY A 130 -3.11 -6.21 3.27
N LEU A 131 -4.07 -6.45 4.16
CA LEU A 131 -3.92 -7.51 5.17
C LEU A 131 -4.86 -8.71 4.99
N CYS A 132 -5.87 -8.58 4.14
CA CYS A 132 -6.90 -9.60 3.93
C CYS A 132 -7.53 -9.40 2.54
N SER A 133 -7.72 -10.49 1.78
CA SER A 133 -8.36 -10.45 0.46
C SER A 133 -9.79 -9.93 0.55
N GLU A 134 -10.56 -10.30 1.57
CA GLU A 134 -11.93 -9.79 1.79
C GLU A 134 -11.94 -8.29 2.10
N CYS A 135 -10.97 -7.82 2.89
CA CYS A 135 -10.81 -6.38 3.13
C CYS A 135 -10.45 -5.64 1.84
N ASN A 136 -9.58 -6.21 1.01
CA ASN A 136 -9.19 -5.62 -0.26
C ASN A 136 -10.39 -5.60 -1.24
N GLU A 137 -11.07 -6.73 -1.44
CA GLU A 137 -12.17 -6.87 -2.41
C GLU A 137 -13.47 -6.16 -1.99
N CYS A 138 -13.82 -6.12 -0.70
CA CYS A 138 -15.08 -5.54 -0.21
C CYS A 138 -14.92 -4.18 0.48
N GLY A 139 -13.70 -3.79 0.83
CA GLY A 139 -13.40 -2.50 1.47
C GLY A 139 -12.63 -1.59 0.53
N TYR A 140 -11.33 -1.83 0.38
CA TYR A 140 -10.41 -0.85 -0.24
C TYR A 140 -10.57 -0.74 -1.74
N GLN A 141 -10.69 -1.85 -2.46
CA GLN A 141 -11.02 -1.83 -3.88
C GLN A 141 -12.40 -1.20 -4.10
N VAL A 142 -13.32 -1.34 -3.15
CA VAL A 142 -14.63 -0.68 -3.23
C VAL A 142 -14.49 0.83 -3.09
N PHE A 143 -13.71 1.33 -2.13
CA PHE A 143 -13.43 2.76 -2.02
C PHE A 143 -12.64 3.29 -3.22
N ALA A 144 -11.61 2.57 -3.69
CA ALA A 144 -10.86 2.93 -4.89
C ALA A 144 -11.76 2.93 -6.14
N ASN A 145 -12.68 1.96 -6.29
CA ASN A 145 -13.65 1.94 -7.38
C ASN A 145 -14.70 3.06 -7.24
N ILE A 146 -15.09 3.42 -6.01
CA ILE A 146 -15.97 4.57 -5.75
C ILE A 146 -15.22 5.86 -6.09
N GLU A 147 -13.96 6.02 -5.69
CA GLU A 147 -13.11 7.16 -6.01
C GLU A 147 -12.80 7.25 -7.49
N GLU A 148 -12.55 6.13 -8.17
CA GLU A 148 -12.37 6.05 -9.62
C GLU A 148 -13.69 6.34 -10.34
N LEU A 149 -14.83 5.83 -9.88
CA LEU A 149 -16.14 6.24 -10.40
C LEU A 149 -16.42 7.72 -10.16
N ILE A 150 -16.02 8.25 -9.00
CA ILE A 150 -16.11 9.67 -8.69
C ILE A 150 -15.19 10.44 -9.66
N ASN A 151 -13.96 10.02 -9.90
CA ASN A 151 -13.02 10.70 -10.79
C ASN A 151 -13.39 10.57 -12.27
N ILE A 152 -13.96 9.45 -12.70
CA ILE A 152 -14.48 9.23 -14.06
C ILE A 152 -15.78 10.01 -14.28
N ASN A 153 -16.64 10.13 -13.27
CA ASN A 153 -17.91 10.87 -13.36
C ASN A 153 -17.79 12.36 -12.95
N ILE A 154 -16.67 12.80 -12.36
CA ILE A 154 -16.31 14.21 -12.13
C ILE A 154 -15.35 14.64 -13.24
N THR A 155 -15.80 14.55 -14.49
CA THR A 155 -15.31 15.44 -15.56
C THR A 155 -16.30 16.57 -15.83
N ASP A 156 -17.56 16.45 -15.37
CA ASP A 156 -18.55 17.52 -15.48
C ASP A 156 -19.52 17.51 -14.28
N LEU A 157 -19.18 18.29 -13.25
CA LEU A 157 -20.01 18.51 -12.06
C LEU A 157 -21.47 18.87 -12.43
N ASN A 158 -21.68 19.47 -13.61
CA ASN A 158 -23.00 19.81 -14.13
C ASN A 158 -23.85 18.59 -14.46
N GLU A 159 -23.28 17.50 -14.98
CA GLU A 159 -24.04 16.28 -15.28
C GLU A 159 -24.50 15.58 -14.01
N LEU A 160 -23.68 15.57 -12.95
CA LEU A 160 -24.09 15.06 -11.63
C LEU A 160 -25.18 15.92 -10.99
N ILE A 161 -25.09 17.24 -11.11
CA ILE A 161 -26.15 18.17 -10.68
C ILE A 161 -27.44 17.91 -11.47
N VAL A 162 -27.35 17.72 -12.79
CA VAL A 162 -28.49 17.40 -13.65
C VAL A 162 -29.08 16.03 -13.30
N ALA A 163 -28.26 15.00 -13.05
CA ALA A 163 -28.72 13.68 -12.62
C ALA A 163 -29.42 13.74 -11.25
N ALA A 164 -28.87 14.48 -10.29
CA ALA A 164 -29.50 14.71 -8.99
C ALA A 164 -30.82 15.51 -9.12
N GLN A 165 -30.87 16.51 -9.99
CA GLN A 165 -32.08 17.27 -10.31
C GLN A 165 -33.14 16.39 -11.00
N ASN A 166 -32.72 15.52 -11.92
CA ASN A 166 -33.60 14.57 -12.61
C ASN A 166 -34.15 13.54 -11.63
N LEU A 167 -33.32 12.99 -10.74
CA LEU A 167 -33.77 12.09 -9.66
C LEU A 167 -34.75 12.81 -8.72
N ARG A 168 -34.44 14.05 -8.31
CA ARG A 168 -35.33 14.87 -7.48
C ARG A 168 -36.66 15.15 -8.18
N ARG A 169 -36.64 15.43 -9.49
CA ARG A 169 -37.84 15.64 -10.30
C ARG A 169 -38.64 14.35 -10.39
N TYR A 170 -37.99 13.24 -10.68
CA TYR A 170 -38.59 11.91 -10.77
C TYR A 170 -39.30 11.55 -9.47
N LEU A 171 -38.60 11.64 -8.32
CA LEU A 171 -39.18 11.36 -7.00
C LEU A 171 -40.38 12.27 -6.69
N ARG A 172 -40.37 13.53 -7.14
CA ARG A 172 -41.46 14.49 -6.88
C ARG A 172 -42.66 14.35 -7.82
N LYS A 173 -42.45 13.94 -9.07
CA LYS A 173 -43.48 14.03 -10.12
C LYS A 173 -43.86 12.70 -10.76
N ASP A 174 -42.91 11.78 -10.88
CA ASP A 174 -43.04 10.62 -11.75
C ASP A 174 -42.99 9.30 -10.98
N TYR A 175 -42.42 9.27 -9.78
CA TYR A 175 -42.38 8.09 -8.91
C TYR A 175 -43.78 7.60 -8.53
N SER A 176 -44.69 8.49 -8.14
CA SER A 176 -46.08 8.11 -7.82
C SER A 176 -46.83 7.51 -9.02
N LYS A 177 -46.41 7.83 -10.25
CA LYS A 177 -46.99 7.25 -11.48
C LYS A 177 -46.51 5.83 -11.76
N GLN A 178 -45.41 5.41 -11.14
CA GLN A 178 -44.90 4.03 -11.23
C GLN A 178 -45.58 3.09 -10.22
N LEU A 179 -46.33 3.64 -9.27
CA LEU A 179 -47.09 2.89 -8.28
C LEU A 179 -48.44 2.52 -8.88
N ASN A 180 -48.70 1.22 -8.96
CA ASN A 180 -49.90 0.69 -9.59
C ASN A 180 -50.93 0.27 -8.53
N VAL A 181 -52.12 0.87 -8.63
CA VAL A 181 -53.29 0.58 -7.81
C VAL A 181 -54.47 0.26 -8.74
N THR A 182 -55.21 -0.79 -8.44
CA THR A 182 -56.42 -1.15 -9.21
C THR A 182 -57.52 -0.11 -9.01
N GLN A 183 -58.57 -0.16 -9.84
CA GLN A 183 -59.75 0.71 -9.68
C GLN A 183 -60.44 0.54 -8.32
N ASP A 184 -60.31 -0.64 -7.71
CA ASP A 184 -60.84 -0.96 -6.37
C ASP A 184 -59.90 -0.53 -5.22
N GLY A 185 -58.82 0.18 -5.51
CA GLY A 185 -57.88 0.67 -4.49
C GLY A 185 -56.87 -0.36 -4.00
N ILE A 186 -56.70 -1.49 -4.70
CA ILE A 186 -55.81 -2.57 -4.29
C ILE A 186 -54.41 -2.32 -4.87
N ALA A 187 -53.40 -2.29 -4.00
CA ALA A 187 -51.99 -2.22 -4.38
C ALA A 187 -51.61 -3.46 -5.20
N THR A 188 -50.93 -3.28 -6.33
CA THR A 188 -50.48 -4.39 -7.19
C THR A 188 -48.99 -4.68 -7.03
N HIS A 189 -48.60 -5.93 -7.29
CA HIS A 189 -47.19 -6.29 -7.35
C HIS A 189 -46.48 -5.59 -8.52
N ASN A 190 -45.20 -5.27 -8.33
CA ASN A 190 -44.33 -4.78 -9.38
C ASN A 190 -43.04 -5.57 -9.36
N SER A 191 -42.60 -6.06 -10.52
CA SER A 191 -41.33 -6.78 -10.67
C SER A 191 -40.10 -6.00 -10.18
N CYS A 192 -40.17 -4.66 -10.11
CA CYS A 192 -39.17 -3.81 -9.48
C CYS A 192 -39.51 -3.52 -8.02
N ILE A 193 -38.60 -3.92 -7.12
CA ILE A 193 -38.80 -3.84 -5.66
C ILE A 193 -39.08 -2.41 -5.15
N SER A 194 -38.46 -1.40 -5.77
CA SER A 194 -38.66 0.01 -5.39
C SER A 194 -40.01 0.58 -5.86
N HIS A 195 -40.73 -0.11 -6.75
CA HIS A 195 -42.05 0.31 -7.24
C HIS A 195 -43.18 -0.62 -6.77
N CYS A 196 -42.87 -1.65 -5.97
CA CYS A 196 -43.88 -2.56 -5.46
C CYS A 196 -44.52 -1.97 -4.20
N LEU A 197 -45.76 -1.50 -4.35
CA LEU A 197 -46.51 -0.90 -3.25
C LEU A 197 -46.83 -1.93 -2.16
N GLN A 198 -47.15 -3.17 -2.54
CA GLN A 198 -47.35 -4.27 -1.58
C GLN A 198 -46.09 -4.55 -0.75
N TYR A 199 -44.91 -4.47 -1.36
CA TYR A 199 -43.64 -4.67 -0.66
C TYR A 199 -43.37 -3.53 0.33
N ALA A 200 -43.64 -2.28 -0.05
CA ALA A 200 -43.51 -1.13 0.84
C ALA A 200 -44.41 -1.23 2.10
N PHE A 201 -45.55 -1.90 2.00
CA PHE A 201 -46.44 -2.19 3.13
C PHE A 201 -46.15 -3.52 3.84
N GLY A 202 -45.09 -4.24 3.46
CA GLY A 202 -44.70 -5.52 4.08
C GLY A 202 -45.57 -6.72 3.69
N ASN A 203 -46.42 -6.58 2.67
CA ASN A 203 -47.44 -7.57 2.30
C ASN A 203 -47.12 -8.32 0.99
N CYS A 204 -45.92 -8.16 0.43
CA CYS A 204 -45.53 -8.84 -0.81
C CYS A 204 -44.60 -10.02 -0.53
N GLN A 205 -45.00 -11.21 -0.98
CA GLN A 205 -44.19 -12.44 -0.95
C GLN A 205 -43.67 -12.84 -2.35
N GLU A 206 -43.95 -12.02 -3.36
CA GLU A 206 -43.57 -12.29 -4.75
C GLU A 206 -42.10 -11.89 -5.03
N ILE A 207 -41.51 -12.54 -6.02
CA ILE A 207 -40.10 -12.34 -6.40
C ILE A 207 -39.98 -11.05 -7.24
N HIS A 208 -39.04 -10.18 -6.85
CA HIS A 208 -38.76 -8.94 -7.57
C HIS A 208 -37.50 -9.11 -8.43
N SER A 209 -37.68 -9.52 -9.69
CA SER A 209 -36.57 -9.83 -10.60
C SER A 209 -35.85 -8.60 -11.15
N ASN A 210 -36.47 -7.42 -11.08
CA ASN A 210 -35.94 -6.20 -11.66
C ASN A 210 -35.34 -5.31 -10.57
N THR A 211 -34.07 -4.94 -10.73
CA THR A 211 -33.44 -3.91 -9.90
C THR A 211 -33.46 -2.61 -10.70
N CYS A 212 -34.34 -1.68 -10.33
CA CYS A 212 -34.24 -0.33 -10.87
C CYS A 212 -32.90 0.24 -10.40
N THR A 213 -32.02 0.53 -11.35
CA THR A 213 -30.57 0.72 -11.20
C THR A 213 -30.21 1.52 -9.96
N ASN A 214 -29.52 0.90 -9.01
CA ASN A 214 -28.91 1.62 -7.90
C ASN A 214 -27.52 1.04 -7.64
N TYR A 215 -26.52 1.54 -8.36
CA TYR A 215 -25.11 1.22 -8.12
C TYR A 215 -24.73 1.37 -6.64
N LEU A 216 -25.46 2.21 -5.90
CA LEU A 216 -25.33 2.41 -4.46
C LEU A 216 -25.70 1.17 -3.62
N ASP A 217 -26.67 0.34 -4.03
CA ASP A 217 -27.07 -0.86 -3.27
C ASP A 217 -25.96 -1.92 -3.25
N LYS A 218 -25.27 -2.09 -4.39
CA LYS A 218 -24.11 -2.99 -4.49
C LYS A 218 -22.99 -2.57 -3.55
N TYR A 219 -22.64 -1.28 -3.55
CA TYR A 219 -21.59 -0.75 -2.69
C TYR A 219 -21.99 -0.78 -1.21
N GLN A 220 -23.25 -0.49 -0.89
CA GLN A 220 -23.77 -0.60 0.46
C GLN A 220 -23.62 -2.02 1.02
N ARG A 221 -23.94 -3.07 0.24
CA ARG A 221 -23.76 -4.46 0.65
C ARG A 221 -22.28 -4.82 0.88
N GLN A 222 -21.38 -4.35 0.03
CA GLN A 222 -19.94 -4.60 0.18
C GLN A 222 -19.37 -3.92 1.43
N LEU A 223 -19.81 -2.69 1.71
CA LEU A 223 -19.42 -1.96 2.93
C LEU A 223 -19.94 -2.63 4.21
N ILE A 224 -21.17 -3.14 4.21
CA ILE A 224 -21.72 -3.92 5.35
C ILE A 224 -20.89 -5.19 5.59
N ALA A 225 -20.47 -5.88 4.53
CA ALA A 225 -19.61 -7.06 4.62
C ALA A 225 -18.22 -6.70 5.18
N PHE A 226 -17.64 -5.57 4.74
CA PHE A 226 -16.37 -5.04 5.24
C PHE A 226 -16.44 -4.72 6.75
N MET A 227 -17.49 -4.00 7.19
CA MET A 227 -17.71 -3.68 8.61
C MET A 227 -17.85 -4.94 9.45
N SER A 228 -18.61 -5.93 8.95
CA SER A 228 -18.81 -7.22 9.63
C SER A 228 -17.52 -8.04 9.74
N HIS A 229 -16.66 -8.00 8.71
CA HIS A 229 -15.32 -8.60 8.78
C HIS A 229 -14.45 -7.90 9.82
N HIS A 230 -14.44 -6.57 9.86
CA HIS A 230 -13.63 -5.82 10.81
C HIS A 230 -14.07 -6.04 12.26
N ALA A 231 -15.38 -6.05 12.53
CA ALA A 231 -15.94 -6.36 13.85
C ALA A 231 -15.51 -7.77 14.33
N ARG A 232 -15.63 -8.79 13.47
CA ARG A 232 -15.18 -10.17 13.79
C ARG A 232 -13.68 -10.23 14.08
N LYS A 233 -12.85 -9.58 13.25
CA LYS A 233 -11.40 -9.52 13.44
C LYS A 233 -11.04 -8.87 14.78
N THR A 234 -11.64 -7.74 15.12
CA THR A 234 -11.38 -7.02 16.37
C THR A 234 -11.80 -7.85 17.58
N TYR A 235 -12.98 -8.48 17.53
CA TYR A 235 -13.44 -9.38 18.59
C TYR A 235 -12.50 -10.57 18.80
N LEU A 236 -12.11 -11.27 17.74
CA LEU A 236 -11.22 -12.43 17.83
C LEU A 236 -9.82 -12.05 18.35
N ASN A 237 -9.29 -10.90 17.92
CA ASN A 237 -8.01 -10.39 18.43
C ASN A 237 -8.06 -10.06 19.93
N ALA A 238 -9.21 -9.64 20.45
CA ALA A 238 -9.39 -9.41 21.89
C ALA A 238 -9.60 -10.71 22.68
N GLN A 239 -10.29 -11.69 22.08
CA GLN A 239 -10.55 -12.99 22.71
C GLN A 239 -9.29 -13.86 22.85
N LEU A 240 -8.35 -13.79 21.91
CA LEU A 240 -7.13 -14.58 21.96
C LEU A 240 -6.32 -14.39 23.26
N PRO A 241 -5.89 -13.17 23.65
CA PRO A 241 -5.17 -12.97 24.90
C PRO A 241 -6.03 -13.28 26.14
N ALA A 242 -7.33 -13.01 26.09
CA ALA A 242 -8.26 -13.32 27.18
C ALA A 242 -8.37 -14.84 27.42
N THR A 243 -8.44 -15.63 26.36
CA THR A 243 -8.50 -17.10 26.43
C THR A 243 -7.16 -17.68 26.86
N LEU A 244 -6.04 -17.16 26.35
CA LEU A 244 -4.70 -17.58 26.77
C LEU A 244 -4.46 -17.36 28.28
N ALA A 245 -5.00 -16.28 28.84
CA ALA A 245 -4.89 -16.00 30.27
C ALA A 245 -5.70 -16.95 31.17
N GLN A 246 -6.65 -17.70 30.60
CA GLN A 246 -7.51 -18.63 31.32
C GLN A 246 -7.07 -20.09 31.19
N LEU A 247 -6.04 -20.38 30.38
CA LEU A 247 -5.53 -21.74 30.19
C LEU A 247 -4.75 -22.23 31.42
N ASN A 248 -5.01 -23.46 31.82
CA ASN A 248 -4.21 -24.18 32.81
C ASN A 248 -3.10 -25.02 32.15
N SER A 249 -2.22 -25.64 32.95
CA SER A 249 -1.08 -26.42 32.47
C SER A 249 -1.45 -27.62 31.59
N ASP A 250 -2.69 -28.10 31.73
CA ASP A 250 -3.18 -29.32 31.09
C ASP A 250 -4.11 -29.03 29.89
N GLU A 251 -4.28 -27.76 29.54
CA GLU A 251 -5.17 -27.30 28.48
C GLU A 251 -4.38 -26.76 27.27
N ALA A 252 -4.95 -26.94 26.08
CA ALA A 252 -4.36 -26.44 24.84
C ALA A 252 -5.40 -25.65 24.04
N LEU A 253 -5.01 -24.45 23.56
CA LEU A 253 -5.82 -23.65 22.66
C LEU A 253 -5.50 -23.97 21.21
N ILE A 254 -6.51 -24.43 20.48
CA ILE A 254 -6.42 -24.68 19.04
C ILE A 254 -7.06 -23.50 18.30
N ILE A 255 -6.23 -22.73 17.59
CA ILE A 255 -6.69 -21.63 16.73
C ILE A 255 -6.82 -22.17 15.31
N VAL A 256 -8.05 -22.30 14.83
CA VAL A 256 -8.32 -22.72 13.45
C VAL A 256 -8.42 -21.47 12.58
N ASP A 257 -7.40 -21.22 11.76
CA ASP A 257 -7.45 -20.14 10.78
C ASP A 257 -8.35 -20.54 9.60
N TYR A 258 -9.57 -20.01 9.59
CA TYR A 258 -10.59 -20.22 8.55
C TYR A 258 -10.15 -19.74 7.15
N LYS A 259 -8.98 -19.07 7.03
CA LYS A 259 -8.38 -18.74 5.74
C LYS A 259 -7.70 -19.94 5.06
N MET A 260 -7.54 -21.07 5.75
CA MET A 260 -7.42 -22.35 5.04
C MET A 260 -8.77 -22.61 4.38
N ARG A 261 -8.88 -22.34 3.07
CA ARG A 261 -9.97 -22.93 2.29
C ARG A 261 -9.80 -24.43 2.43
N ILE A 262 -10.59 -25.05 3.31
CA ILE A 262 -10.86 -26.48 3.20
C ILE A 262 -11.61 -26.62 1.88
N ASN A 263 -10.85 -26.79 0.79
CA ASN A 263 -11.37 -27.11 -0.52
C ASN A 263 -11.34 -28.63 -0.61
N PRO A 264 -12.48 -29.32 -0.45
CA PRO A 264 -12.51 -30.79 -0.42
C PRO A 264 -11.99 -31.43 -1.72
N LYS A 265 -11.79 -30.62 -2.77
CA LYS A 265 -11.30 -31.01 -4.08
C LYS A 265 -9.77 -30.93 -4.25
N LYS A 266 -9.02 -30.37 -3.30
CA LYS A 266 -7.55 -30.28 -3.38
C LYS A 266 -6.90 -30.57 -2.02
N ALA A 267 -6.11 -31.63 -1.97
CA ALA A 267 -5.41 -32.09 -0.76
C ALA A 267 -4.12 -31.31 -0.42
N ARG A 268 -3.68 -30.37 -1.27
CA ARG A 268 -2.45 -29.57 -1.07
C ARG A 268 -2.62 -28.13 -1.57
N GLU A 269 -2.21 -27.18 -0.73
CA GLU A 269 -1.88 -25.80 -1.11
C GLU A 269 -0.43 -25.74 -1.62
N THR A 270 -0.13 -24.85 -2.56
CA THR A 270 1.25 -24.66 -3.05
C THR A 270 2.03 -23.74 -2.11
N LYS A 271 3.36 -23.85 -2.09
CA LYS A 271 4.23 -23.12 -1.16
C LYS A 271 4.07 -21.59 -1.25
N ASP A 272 3.65 -21.09 -2.42
CA ASP A 272 3.41 -19.66 -2.68
C ASP A 272 2.11 -19.15 -2.02
N GLU A 273 1.17 -20.05 -1.69
CA GLU A 273 -0.07 -19.75 -0.97
C GLU A 273 0.11 -19.73 0.55
N TRP A 274 1.28 -20.16 1.05
CA TRP A 274 1.54 -20.48 2.45
C TRP A 274 2.43 -19.46 3.21
N PHE A 275 3.03 -18.49 2.52
CA PHE A 275 4.06 -17.64 3.12
C PHE A 275 3.56 -16.84 4.34
N GLY A 276 4.11 -17.16 5.52
CA GLY A 276 3.97 -16.35 6.75
C GLY A 276 3.50 -17.08 8.00
N LYS A 277 3.07 -18.35 7.92
CA LYS A 277 2.59 -19.11 9.09
C LYS A 277 3.68 -20.06 9.60
N ARG A 278 4.21 -19.83 10.80
CA ARG A 278 5.02 -20.84 11.51
C ARG A 278 4.06 -21.76 12.28
N GLY A 279 3.79 -22.97 11.77
CA GLY A 279 2.93 -23.96 12.40
C GLY A 279 3.12 -25.37 11.82
N TRP A 280 2.77 -26.39 12.60
CA TRP A 280 2.84 -27.79 12.17
C TRP A 280 1.58 -28.15 11.36
N THR A 281 1.77 -28.84 10.24
CA THR A 281 0.67 -29.34 9.42
C THR A 281 0.17 -30.65 10.02
N LEU A 282 -1.06 -30.67 10.54
CA LEU A 282 -1.72 -31.91 10.90
C LEU A 282 -2.31 -32.50 9.62
N HIS A 283 -1.72 -33.58 9.12
CA HIS A 283 -2.33 -34.39 8.07
C HIS A 283 -3.16 -35.48 8.74
N SER A 284 -4.46 -35.51 8.46
CA SER A 284 -5.33 -36.68 8.63
C SER A 284 -5.38 -37.46 7.32
#